data_AF-A0A7N4PU95-F1
#
_entry.id   AF-A0A7N4PU95-F1
#
_cell.length_a   1.000
_cell.length_b   1.000
_cell.length_c   1.000
_cell.angle_alpha   90.00
_cell.angle_beta   90.00
_cell.angle_gamma   90.00
#
_symmetry.space_group_name_H-M   'P 1'
#
loop_
_entity.id
_entity.type
_entity.pdbx_description
1 polymer ?
#
loop_
_entity_poly.entity_id
_entity_poly.type
_entity_poly.pdbx_seq_one_letter_code
_entity_poly.pdbx_strand_id
1 'polypeptide(L)'
;MDEGLLGVCIGERRRIVIPPHLAYGEEGRGNIPGSAVLVFDIHVVDFHNPSDSVQVTSRYKPDNCSVLSKKGDYLKYHYNASLMDGTRLDSTLSLGKTYNIVLGSGQVVLGMDMGLRDMCVGEKRTVVIPPHLGYGEAGVAGEVPGSAVLVFDIELLDLVSGLPEGYMFIWNDEVSPNLFEEIDKDGNGEVLLEEFSEYIHAQVAAGKGRLAPGFEAAVIVQSMFTNQDRDGDGRVTAEEFKLKDQEARHDEL
;
A
#
# COMPACT_ATOMS: atom_id res chain seq x y z
N MET A 1 -7.62 36.43 -8.29
CA MET A 1 -6.88 35.65 -7.29
C MET A 1 -5.42 35.56 -7.68
N ASP A 2 -5.14 35.10 -8.90
CA ASP A 2 -3.80 34.94 -9.48
C ASP A 2 -2.88 36.14 -9.27
N GLU A 3 -3.33 37.35 -9.59
CA GLU A 3 -2.54 38.58 -9.40
C GLU A 3 -2.21 38.87 -7.92
N GLY A 4 -3.16 38.64 -7.02
CA GLY A 4 -2.98 38.96 -5.60
C GLY A 4 -2.11 37.94 -4.85
N LEU A 5 -1.89 36.76 -5.45
CA LEU A 5 -0.95 35.74 -4.97
C LEU A 5 0.49 35.96 -5.46
N LEU A 6 0.73 36.92 -6.37
CA LEU A 6 2.09 37.22 -6.80
C LEU A 6 2.95 37.74 -5.64
N GLY A 7 4.17 37.22 -5.55
CA GLY A 7 5.15 37.63 -4.54
C GLY A 7 4.78 37.29 -3.10
N VAL A 8 3.85 36.36 -2.86
CA VAL A 8 3.60 35.81 -1.52
C VAL A 8 4.77 34.93 -1.07
N CYS A 9 5.02 34.87 0.24
CA CYS A 9 5.95 33.92 0.85
C CYS A 9 5.22 32.77 1.56
N ILE A 10 5.90 31.63 1.73
CA ILE A 10 5.42 30.53 2.58
C ILE A 10 5.23 31.05 4.01
N GLY A 11 4.11 30.69 4.64
CA GLY A 11 3.69 31.13 5.97
C GLY A 11 3.01 32.51 6.00
N GLU A 12 2.93 33.22 4.88
CA GLU A 12 2.31 34.54 4.82
C GLU A 12 0.77 34.42 4.94
N ARG A 13 0.17 35.33 5.71
CA ARG A 13 -1.29 35.56 5.69
C ARG A 13 -1.58 36.85 4.94
N ARG A 14 -2.40 36.78 3.90
CA ARG A 14 -2.75 37.92 3.05
C ARG A 14 -4.26 38.05 2.92
N ARG A 15 -4.76 39.27 3.11
CA ARG A 15 -6.14 39.63 2.80
C ARG A 15 -6.22 40.19 1.39
N ILE A 16 -7.02 39.58 0.52
CA ILE A 16 -7.24 40.03 -0.86
C ILE A 16 -8.69 40.48 -0.99
N VAL A 17 -8.89 41.71 -1.45
CA VAL A 17 -10.20 42.29 -1.74
C VAL A 17 -10.34 42.36 -3.26
N ILE A 18 -11.30 41.61 -3.81
CA ILE A 18 -11.53 41.49 -5.25
C ILE A 18 -12.84 42.23 -5.59
N PRO A 19 -12.76 43.32 -6.38
CA PRO A 19 -13.95 44.02 -6.84
C PRO A 19 -14.74 43.14 -7.84
N PRO A 20 -16.05 43.37 -8.00
CA PRO A 20 -16.93 42.49 -8.77
C PRO A 20 -16.48 42.28 -10.22
N HIS A 21 -15.91 43.29 -10.87
CA HIS A 21 -15.44 43.20 -12.26
C HIS A 21 -14.21 42.28 -12.44
N LEU A 22 -13.49 41.95 -11.36
CA LEU A 22 -12.40 40.96 -11.35
C LEU A 22 -12.82 39.63 -10.71
N ALA A 23 -14.10 39.50 -10.33
CA ALA A 23 -14.68 38.33 -9.68
C ALA A 23 -15.80 37.71 -10.55
N TYR A 24 -17.06 37.74 -10.09
CA TYR A 24 -18.21 37.12 -10.77
C TYR A 24 -19.12 38.15 -11.47
N GLY A 25 -18.66 39.38 -11.66
CA GLY A 25 -19.37 40.41 -12.41
C GLY A 25 -20.72 40.78 -11.82
N GLU A 26 -21.61 41.30 -12.67
CA GLU A 26 -22.97 41.71 -12.28
C GLU A 26 -23.94 40.53 -12.15
N GLU A 27 -23.66 39.40 -12.79
CA GLU A 27 -24.54 38.23 -12.78
C GLU A 27 -24.36 37.36 -11.53
N GLY A 28 -23.17 37.36 -10.92
CA GLY A 28 -22.85 36.51 -9.78
C GLY A 28 -22.67 35.03 -10.17
N ARG A 29 -22.57 34.14 -9.17
CA ARG A 29 -22.45 32.68 -9.40
C ARG A 29 -22.90 31.87 -8.19
N GLY A 30 -23.86 30.97 -8.39
CA GLY A 30 -24.36 30.08 -7.33
C GLY A 30 -24.90 30.88 -6.15
N ASN A 31 -24.26 30.78 -4.99
CA ASN A 31 -24.63 31.52 -3.78
C ASN A 31 -24.02 32.94 -3.72
N ILE A 32 -23.25 33.35 -4.73
CA ILE A 32 -22.57 34.64 -4.75
C ILE A 32 -23.42 35.66 -5.51
N PRO A 33 -23.90 36.73 -4.87
CA PRO A 33 -24.71 37.75 -5.52
C PRO A 33 -23.98 38.51 -6.62
N GLY A 34 -24.74 39.05 -7.56
CA GLY A 34 -24.26 40.01 -8.55
C GLY A 34 -23.64 41.25 -7.90
N SER A 35 -22.58 41.78 -8.52
CA SER A 35 -21.85 42.98 -8.09
C SER A 35 -21.24 42.88 -6.68
N ALA A 36 -21.10 41.67 -6.12
CA ALA A 36 -20.49 41.47 -4.81
C ALA A 36 -18.97 41.73 -4.85
N VAL A 37 -18.46 42.42 -3.82
CA VAL A 37 -17.02 42.49 -3.52
C VAL A 37 -16.66 41.26 -2.71
N LEU A 38 -15.63 40.53 -3.13
CA LEU A 38 -15.15 39.36 -2.42
C LEU A 38 -13.96 39.71 -1.54
N VAL A 39 -13.96 39.21 -0.30
CA VAL A 39 -12.82 39.35 0.61
C VAL A 39 -12.35 37.95 0.96
N PHE A 40 -11.09 37.66 0.63
CA PHE A 40 -10.43 36.40 0.92
C PHE A 40 -9.32 36.62 1.93
N ASP A 41 -9.35 35.90 3.04
CA ASP A 41 -8.23 35.78 3.97
C ASP A 41 -7.49 34.48 3.63
N ILE A 42 -6.27 34.61 3.12
CA ILE A 42 -5.47 33.50 2.58
C ILE A 42 -4.28 33.27 3.49
N HIS A 43 -3.99 32.00 3.76
CA HIS A 43 -2.77 31.56 4.43
C HIS A 43 -2.00 30.68 3.47
N VAL A 44 -0.83 31.13 3.04
CA VAL A 44 0.04 30.38 2.12
C VAL A 44 0.81 29.36 2.94
N VAL A 45 0.33 28.12 2.96
CA VAL A 45 0.93 27.06 3.77
C VAL A 45 2.16 26.47 3.09
N ASP A 46 2.10 26.29 1.77
CA ASP A 46 3.19 25.72 0.97
C ASP A 46 3.00 26.05 -0.53
N PHE A 47 4.04 25.85 -1.34
CA PHE A 47 3.96 25.90 -2.80
C PHE A 47 4.09 24.51 -3.39
N HIS A 48 3.09 24.09 -4.15
CA HIS A 48 3.18 22.82 -4.85
C HIS A 48 4.21 22.90 -5.99
N ASN A 49 5.28 22.10 -5.90
CA ASN A 49 6.16 21.82 -7.03
C ASN A 49 6.01 20.35 -7.46
N PRO A 50 5.65 20.06 -8.73
CA PRO A 50 5.51 18.70 -9.25
C PRO A 50 6.79 17.87 -9.21
N SER A 51 7.95 18.50 -9.00
CA SER A 51 9.23 17.80 -8.83
C SER A 51 9.52 17.41 -7.38
N ASP A 52 8.66 17.79 -6.42
CA ASP A 52 8.86 17.51 -5.01
C ASP A 52 8.69 16.01 -4.73
N SER A 53 9.64 15.41 -4.03
CA SER A 53 9.52 14.05 -3.53
C SER A 53 8.83 14.03 -2.17
N VAL A 54 8.45 12.82 -1.74
CA VAL A 54 8.08 12.58 -0.33
C VAL A 54 9.22 12.99 0.58
N GLN A 55 8.93 13.74 1.64
CA GLN A 55 9.91 14.06 2.68
C GLN A 55 9.71 13.10 3.85
N VAL A 56 10.78 12.39 4.21
CA VAL A 56 10.76 11.42 5.31
C VAL A 56 11.69 11.91 6.41
N THR A 57 11.14 12.14 7.59
CA THR A 57 11.89 12.53 8.79
C THR A 57 11.76 11.46 9.86
N SER A 58 12.85 10.75 10.16
CA SER A 58 12.87 9.77 11.25
C SER A 58 12.85 10.49 12.60
N ARG A 59 11.82 10.24 13.42
CA ARG A 59 11.68 10.80 14.77
C ARG A 59 12.35 9.94 15.82
N TYR A 60 12.31 8.63 15.62
CA TYR A 60 12.89 7.65 16.53
C TYR A 60 13.24 6.41 15.74
N LYS A 61 14.47 5.91 15.88
CA LYS A 61 14.94 4.69 15.26
C LYS A 61 15.54 3.78 16.34
N PRO A 62 15.07 2.53 16.48
CA PRO A 62 15.61 1.60 17.46
C PRO A 62 17.03 1.16 17.09
N ASP A 63 17.86 0.86 18.10
CA ASP A 63 19.25 0.43 17.89
C ASP A 63 19.35 -0.92 17.14
N ASN A 64 18.38 -1.82 17.34
CA ASN A 64 18.31 -3.11 16.66
C ASN A 64 17.51 -3.02 15.33
N CYS A 65 17.97 -2.16 14.43
CA CYS A 65 17.36 -1.96 13.12
C CYS A 65 18.07 -2.80 12.04
N SER A 66 17.98 -4.13 12.15
CA SER A 66 18.69 -5.07 11.27
C SER A 66 17.87 -5.50 10.05
N VAL A 67 16.53 -5.41 10.11
CA VAL A 67 15.63 -5.70 9.00
C VAL A 67 14.91 -4.43 8.57
N LEU A 68 14.99 -4.11 7.29
CA LEU A 68 14.38 -2.93 6.67
C LEU A 68 13.26 -3.34 5.72
N SER A 69 12.18 -2.56 5.71
CA SER A 69 11.03 -2.80 4.83
C SER A 69 11.38 -2.61 3.35
N LYS A 70 11.00 -3.59 2.54
CA LYS A 70 11.15 -3.59 1.07
C LYS A 70 9.83 -3.92 0.38
N LYS A 71 9.76 -3.65 -0.93
CA LYS A 71 8.60 -3.98 -1.77
C LYS A 71 8.25 -5.47 -1.59
N GLY A 72 6.97 -5.75 -1.39
CA GLY A 72 6.43 -7.09 -1.13
C GLY A 72 6.33 -7.47 0.35
N ASP A 73 6.99 -6.73 1.25
CA ASP A 73 6.87 -6.98 2.68
C ASP A 73 5.47 -6.64 3.20
N TYR A 74 5.00 -7.42 4.17
CA TYR A 74 3.78 -7.14 4.88
C TYR A 74 4.08 -6.31 6.12
N LEU A 75 3.45 -5.14 6.21
CA LEU A 75 3.69 -4.17 7.27
C LEU A 75 2.41 -4.01 8.09
N LYS A 76 2.56 -4.00 9.42
CA LYS A 76 1.52 -3.51 10.34
C LYS A 76 2.03 -2.26 11.03
N TYR A 77 1.27 -1.18 10.92
CA TYR A 77 1.68 0.11 11.48
C TYR A 77 0.50 0.87 12.05
N HIS A 78 0.83 1.80 12.94
CA HIS A 78 -0.06 2.89 13.31
C HIS A 78 0.31 4.14 12.52
N TYR A 79 -0.72 4.91 12.16
CA TYR A 79 -0.56 6.25 11.63
C TYR A 79 -1.53 7.24 12.28
N ASN A 80 -1.11 8.50 12.24
CA ASN A 80 -1.94 9.68 12.41
C ASN A 80 -1.74 10.59 11.19
N ALA A 81 -2.83 10.86 10.47
CA ALA A 81 -2.85 11.66 9.27
C ALA A 81 -3.41 13.05 9.58
N SER A 82 -2.70 14.07 9.10
CA SER A 82 -3.07 15.47 9.25
C SER A 82 -2.71 16.26 8.01
N LEU A 83 -3.31 17.43 7.87
CA LEU A 83 -2.88 18.45 6.92
C LEU A 83 -1.69 19.22 7.48
N MET A 84 -0.95 19.91 6.61
CA MET A 84 0.17 20.79 7.01
C MET A 84 -0.23 21.88 8.03
N ASP A 85 -1.51 22.28 8.06
CA ASP A 85 -2.02 23.26 9.03
C ASP A 85 -2.34 22.65 10.41
N GLY A 86 -2.15 21.34 10.58
CA GLY A 86 -2.44 20.59 11.80
C GLY A 86 -3.86 20.03 11.90
N THR A 87 -4.73 20.29 10.91
CA THR A 87 -6.07 19.69 10.84
C THR A 87 -5.95 18.17 10.75
N ARG A 88 -6.59 17.46 11.66
CA ARG A 88 -6.56 15.99 11.69
C ARG A 88 -7.52 15.43 10.64
N LEU A 89 -7.04 14.45 9.88
CA LEU A 89 -7.82 13.75 8.86
C LEU A 89 -8.30 12.41 9.41
N ASP A 90 -7.36 11.53 9.76
CA ASP A 90 -7.67 10.16 10.19
C ASP A 90 -6.57 9.60 11.10
N SER A 91 -6.89 8.62 11.92
CA SER A 91 -5.93 7.89 12.73
C SER A 91 -6.34 6.45 12.98
N THR A 92 -5.37 5.55 12.86
CA THR A 92 -5.52 4.15 13.30
C THR A 92 -5.83 4.02 14.79
N LEU A 93 -5.37 4.96 15.61
CA LEU A 93 -5.63 4.97 17.05
C LEU A 93 -7.11 5.26 17.35
N SER A 94 -7.76 6.14 16.58
CA SER A 94 -9.21 6.36 16.70
C SER A 94 -10.03 5.16 16.24
N LEU A 95 -9.49 4.35 15.33
CA LEU A 95 -10.13 3.14 14.82
C LEU A 95 -9.90 1.91 15.73
N GLY A 96 -9.01 2.01 16.72
CA GLY A 96 -8.68 0.91 17.64
C GLY A 96 -8.04 -0.31 16.97
N LYS A 97 -7.51 -0.15 15.74
CA LYS A 97 -6.90 -1.24 14.96
C LYS A 97 -5.65 -0.76 14.23
N THR A 98 -4.74 -1.68 13.92
CA THR A 98 -3.58 -1.39 13.08
C THR A 98 -3.98 -1.30 11.62
N TYR A 99 -3.20 -0.57 10.83
CA TYR A 99 -3.30 -0.62 9.37
C TYR A 99 -2.29 -1.62 8.83
N ASN A 100 -2.74 -2.49 7.93
CA ASN A 100 -1.97 -3.61 7.45
C ASN A 100 -1.93 -3.59 5.92
N ILE A 101 -0.73 -3.60 5.34
CA ILE A 101 -0.57 -3.52 3.88
C ILE A 101 0.54 -4.44 3.41
N VAL A 102 0.52 -4.73 2.12
CA VAL A 102 1.68 -5.25 1.39
C VAL A 102 2.37 -4.08 0.69
N LEU A 103 3.63 -3.80 1.04
CA LEU A 103 4.35 -2.61 0.57
C LEU A 103 4.54 -2.64 -0.95
N GLY A 104 4.12 -1.59 -1.64
CA GLY A 104 4.26 -1.48 -3.10
C GLY A 104 3.22 -2.26 -3.91
N SER A 105 2.12 -2.69 -3.26
CA SER A 105 0.96 -3.29 -3.94
C SER A 105 -0.07 -2.24 -4.42
N GLY A 106 0.17 -0.94 -4.16
CA GLY A 106 -0.79 0.12 -4.52
C GLY A 106 -2.02 0.17 -3.62
N GLN A 107 -1.98 -0.44 -2.44
CA GLN A 107 -3.07 -0.39 -1.45
C GLN A 107 -3.20 0.96 -0.74
N VAL A 108 -2.16 1.81 -0.81
CA VAL A 108 -2.12 3.15 -0.22
C VAL A 108 -1.68 4.17 -1.27
N VAL A 109 -1.83 5.45 -0.97
CA VAL A 109 -1.33 6.54 -1.83
C VAL A 109 0.16 6.37 -2.10
N LEU A 110 0.60 6.71 -3.31
CA LEU A 110 1.98 6.47 -3.78
C LEU A 110 3.03 7.04 -2.82
N GLY A 111 2.76 8.22 -2.24
CA GLY A 111 3.66 8.84 -1.28
C GLY A 111 3.83 8.04 0.01
N MET A 112 2.79 7.32 0.46
CA MET A 112 2.90 6.42 1.60
C MET A 112 3.70 5.17 1.25
N ASP A 113 3.47 4.59 0.07
CA ASP A 113 4.24 3.43 -0.41
C ASP A 113 5.73 3.75 -0.56
N MET A 114 6.08 4.98 -0.94
CA MET A 114 7.46 5.47 -0.97
C MET A 114 7.98 5.75 0.45
N GLY A 115 7.17 6.46 1.25
CA GLY A 115 7.49 6.84 2.61
C GLY A 115 7.56 5.67 3.58
N LEU A 116 7.04 4.49 3.23
CA LEU A 116 7.05 3.28 4.05
C LEU A 116 8.29 2.38 3.82
N ARG A 117 9.15 2.69 2.87
CA ARG A 117 10.39 1.93 2.59
C ARG A 117 11.48 2.18 3.62
N ASP A 118 12.42 1.25 3.72
CA ASP A 118 13.64 1.36 4.53
C ASP A 118 13.40 1.68 6.01
N MET A 119 12.33 1.12 6.58
CA MET A 119 11.97 1.29 7.98
C MET A 119 12.01 -0.01 8.73
N CYS A 120 12.38 0.09 10.00
CA CYS A 120 12.42 -1.05 10.90
C CYS A 120 11.31 -1.03 11.93
N VAL A 121 11.01 -2.22 12.45
CA VAL A 121 10.02 -2.42 13.50
C VAL A 121 10.37 -1.57 14.73
N GLY A 122 9.40 -0.82 15.24
CA GLY A 122 9.54 0.13 16.33
C GLY A 122 10.02 1.52 15.92
N GLU A 123 10.39 1.75 14.66
CA GLU A 123 10.71 3.08 14.16
C GLU A 123 9.47 3.98 14.16
N LYS A 124 9.67 5.28 14.43
CA LYS A 124 8.66 6.32 14.27
C LYS A 124 9.18 7.39 13.34
N ARG A 125 8.37 7.78 12.36
CA ARG A 125 8.76 8.81 11.38
C ARG A 125 7.58 9.64 10.92
N THR A 126 7.89 10.83 10.44
CA THR A 126 6.94 11.72 9.78
C THR A 126 7.19 11.69 8.28
N VAL A 127 6.12 11.48 7.52
CA VAL A 127 6.12 11.44 6.07
C VAL A 127 5.25 12.58 5.57
N VAL A 128 5.85 13.53 4.86
CA VAL A 128 5.14 14.65 4.21
C VAL A 128 4.98 14.31 2.73
N ILE A 129 3.73 14.26 2.29
CA ILE A 129 3.34 13.81 0.95
C ILE A 129 2.76 14.99 0.19
N PRO A 130 3.41 15.43 -0.91
CA PRO A 130 2.87 16.46 -1.77
C PRO A 130 1.62 15.94 -2.51
N PRO A 131 0.71 16.84 -2.96
CA PRO A 131 -0.61 16.45 -3.45
C PRO A 131 -0.56 15.47 -4.64
N HIS A 132 0.39 15.64 -5.56
CA HIS A 132 0.56 14.75 -6.72
C HIS A 132 0.95 13.29 -6.37
N LEU A 133 1.47 13.05 -5.16
CA LEU A 133 1.76 11.71 -4.62
C LEU A 133 0.69 11.25 -3.61
N GLY A 134 -0.31 12.09 -3.35
CA GLY A 134 -1.45 11.83 -2.47
C GLY A 134 -2.75 11.72 -3.28
N TYR A 135 -3.69 12.65 -3.03
CA TYR A 135 -5.02 12.67 -3.66
C TYR A 135 -5.17 13.71 -4.80
N GLY A 136 -4.08 14.34 -5.20
CA GLY A 136 -4.03 15.29 -6.32
C GLY A 136 -4.91 16.53 -6.13
N GLU A 137 -5.22 17.19 -7.24
CA GLU A 137 -6.06 18.40 -7.26
C GLU A 137 -7.53 18.11 -6.90
N ALA A 138 -7.99 16.88 -7.11
CA ALA A 138 -9.36 16.48 -6.81
C ALA A 138 -9.59 16.32 -5.30
N GLY A 139 -8.58 15.83 -4.56
CA GLY A 139 -8.74 15.47 -3.16
C GLY A 139 -9.75 14.33 -2.97
N VAL A 140 -10.34 14.26 -1.77
CA VAL A 140 -11.43 13.35 -1.41
C VAL A 140 -12.56 14.19 -0.85
N ALA A 141 -13.72 14.18 -1.51
CA ALA A 141 -14.86 14.99 -1.13
C ALA A 141 -15.26 14.76 0.34
N GLY A 142 -15.25 15.82 1.15
CA GLY A 142 -15.63 15.78 2.57
C GLY A 142 -14.54 15.31 3.53
N GLU A 143 -13.39 14.85 3.04
CA GLU A 143 -12.29 14.34 3.88
C GLU A 143 -10.98 15.08 3.61
N VAL A 144 -10.49 15.04 2.37
CA VAL A 144 -9.20 15.61 1.99
C VAL A 144 -9.42 16.72 0.98
N PRO A 145 -9.06 17.98 1.29
CA PRO A 145 -9.12 19.07 0.32
C PRO A 145 -8.28 18.78 -0.93
N GLY A 146 -8.73 19.27 -2.08
CA GLY A 146 -7.93 19.25 -3.30
C GLY A 146 -6.59 19.97 -3.11
N SER A 147 -5.53 19.43 -3.71
CA SER A 147 -4.16 19.95 -3.62
C SER A 147 -3.60 20.01 -2.19
N ALA A 148 -4.16 19.23 -1.26
CA ALA A 148 -3.67 19.13 0.11
C ALA A 148 -2.30 18.42 0.18
N VAL A 149 -1.42 18.98 1.00
CA VAL A 149 -0.21 18.30 1.49
C VAL A 149 -0.58 17.48 2.72
N LEU A 150 -0.27 16.19 2.69
CA LEU A 150 -0.58 15.26 3.77
C LEU A 150 0.64 15.05 4.66
N VAL A 151 0.43 14.98 5.95
CA VAL A 151 1.45 14.71 6.96
C VAL A 151 1.03 13.48 7.74
N PHE A 152 1.83 12.41 7.62
CA PHE A 152 1.62 11.15 8.31
C PHE A 152 2.68 10.95 9.37
N ASP A 153 2.27 10.86 10.63
CA ASP A 153 3.11 10.35 11.71
C ASP A 153 2.88 8.84 11.81
N ILE A 154 3.92 8.06 11.56
CA ILE A 154 3.86 6.59 11.41
C ILE A 154 4.70 5.92 12.49
N GLU A 155 4.20 4.82 13.03
CA GLU A 155 4.92 3.89 13.89
C GLU A 155 4.78 2.47 13.33
N LEU A 156 5.91 1.86 12.95
CA LEU A 156 5.90 0.48 12.44
C LEU A 156 5.88 -0.49 13.63
N LEU A 157 4.88 -1.36 13.67
CA LEU A 157 4.69 -2.30 14.77
C LEU A 157 5.20 -3.70 14.43
N ASP A 158 5.03 -4.11 13.18
CA ASP A 158 5.40 -5.45 12.73
C ASP A 158 5.82 -5.40 11.26
N LEU A 159 6.82 -6.21 10.93
CA LEU A 159 7.36 -6.36 9.59
C LEU A 159 7.56 -7.85 9.37
N VAL A 160 6.81 -8.37 8.40
CA VAL A 160 6.98 -9.73 7.93
C VAL A 160 7.52 -9.66 6.52
N SER A 161 8.78 -10.07 6.34
CA SER A 161 9.40 -10.05 5.02
C SER A 161 8.59 -10.88 4.05
N GLY A 162 8.21 -10.24 2.95
CA GLY A 162 7.45 -10.83 1.86
C GLY A 162 8.26 -11.88 1.12
N LEU A 163 7.57 -12.57 0.22
CA LEU A 163 8.18 -13.53 -0.68
C LEU A 163 8.91 -12.78 -1.81
N PRO A 164 9.94 -13.36 -2.45
CA PRO A 164 10.50 -12.84 -3.69
C PRO A 164 9.40 -12.68 -4.76
N GLU A 165 9.59 -11.74 -5.69
CA GLU A 165 8.61 -11.44 -6.75
C GLU A 165 8.22 -12.72 -7.50
N GLY A 166 6.91 -13.06 -7.51
CA GLY A 166 6.36 -14.25 -8.17
C GLY A 166 6.07 -15.47 -7.28
N TYR A 167 6.47 -15.47 -6.00
CA TYR A 167 6.19 -16.59 -5.08
C TYR A 167 5.01 -16.29 -4.17
N MET A 168 4.15 -17.29 -3.93
CA MET A 168 3.00 -17.20 -3.00
C MET A 168 3.11 -18.15 -1.78
N PHE A 169 4.06 -19.09 -1.81
CA PHE A 169 4.44 -19.99 -0.70
C PHE A 169 5.96 -20.18 -0.71
N ILE A 170 6.54 -20.27 0.48
CA ILE A 170 7.95 -20.62 0.67
C ILE A 170 8.04 -21.83 1.58
N TRP A 171 8.81 -22.82 1.13
CA TRP A 171 9.31 -23.91 1.94
C TRP A 171 10.45 -23.42 2.85
N ASN A 172 10.36 -23.68 4.14
CA ASN A 172 11.41 -23.39 5.11
C ASN A 172 12.40 -24.57 5.25
N ASP A 173 11.96 -25.77 4.90
CA ASP A 173 12.73 -27.02 4.94
C ASP A 173 12.76 -27.69 3.54
N GLU A 174 13.58 -28.73 3.38
CA GLU A 174 13.63 -29.52 2.15
C GLU A 174 12.27 -30.15 1.82
N VAL A 175 11.88 -30.05 0.54
CA VAL A 175 10.66 -30.66 0.02
C VAL A 175 10.86 -32.17 -0.06
N SER A 176 9.93 -32.94 0.49
CA SER A 176 9.95 -34.40 0.42
C SER A 176 9.97 -34.87 -1.05
N PRO A 177 10.82 -35.85 -1.43
CA PRO A 177 10.85 -36.38 -2.79
C PRO A 177 9.53 -37.07 -3.19
N ASN A 178 8.71 -37.47 -2.21
CA ASN A 178 7.43 -38.15 -2.41
C ASN A 178 6.24 -37.21 -2.12
N LEU A 179 6.40 -35.91 -2.37
CA LEU A 179 5.39 -34.89 -2.04
C LEU A 179 3.99 -35.22 -2.56
N PHE A 180 3.87 -35.80 -3.77
CA PHE A 180 2.57 -36.17 -4.34
C PHE A 180 1.85 -37.23 -3.49
N GLU A 181 2.55 -38.29 -3.08
CA GLU A 181 2.00 -39.36 -2.23
C GLU A 181 1.66 -38.88 -0.81
N GLU A 182 2.30 -37.81 -0.34
CA GLU A 182 1.97 -37.21 0.95
C GLU A 182 0.70 -36.35 0.91
N ILE A 183 0.37 -35.79 -0.26
CA ILE A 183 -0.82 -34.95 -0.46
C ILE A 183 -2.03 -35.84 -0.80
N ASP A 184 -1.86 -36.83 -1.68
CA ASP A 184 -2.87 -37.82 -2.07
C ASP A 184 -3.13 -38.79 -0.90
N LYS A 185 -4.01 -38.40 0.02
CA LYS A 185 -4.26 -39.15 1.27
C LYS A 185 -5.11 -40.38 1.03
N ASP A 186 -5.99 -40.34 0.04
CA ASP A 186 -6.87 -41.46 -0.28
C ASP A 186 -6.24 -42.45 -1.27
N GLY A 187 -5.10 -42.10 -1.87
CA GLY A 187 -4.32 -42.94 -2.76
C GLY A 187 -5.00 -43.17 -4.11
N ASN A 188 -5.86 -42.24 -4.53
CA ASN A 188 -6.64 -42.36 -5.76
C ASN A 188 -5.85 -41.92 -7.01
N GLY A 189 -4.65 -41.35 -6.84
CA GLY A 189 -3.79 -40.87 -7.92
C GLY A 189 -4.11 -39.44 -8.42
N GLU A 190 -5.00 -38.73 -7.73
CA GLU A 190 -5.53 -37.41 -8.08
C GLU A 190 -5.61 -36.53 -6.83
N VAL A 191 -4.90 -35.40 -6.83
CA VAL A 191 -4.96 -34.44 -5.72
C VAL A 191 -6.08 -33.44 -5.97
N LEU A 192 -7.07 -33.40 -5.07
CA LEU A 192 -8.11 -32.38 -5.07
C LEU A 192 -7.69 -31.11 -4.31
N LEU A 193 -8.38 -29.99 -4.56
CA LEU A 193 -8.14 -28.72 -3.86
C LEU A 193 -8.20 -28.88 -2.33
N GLU A 194 -9.09 -29.74 -1.85
CA GLU A 194 -9.28 -30.00 -0.41
C GLU A 194 -8.04 -30.66 0.20
N GLU A 195 -7.51 -31.70 -0.43
CA GLU A 195 -6.30 -32.41 0.02
C GLU A 195 -5.06 -31.51 -0.06
N PHE A 196 -4.92 -30.79 -1.17
CA PHE A 196 -3.86 -29.81 -1.36
C PHE A 196 -3.91 -28.73 -0.28
N SER A 197 -5.10 -28.19 -0.01
CA SER A 197 -5.31 -27.17 1.03
C SER A 197 -4.96 -27.68 2.42
N GLU A 198 -5.46 -28.86 2.80
CA GLU A 198 -5.14 -29.48 4.08
C GLU A 198 -3.63 -29.68 4.27
N TYR A 199 -2.94 -30.15 3.23
CA TYR A 199 -1.51 -30.37 3.28
C TYR A 199 -0.75 -29.05 3.45
N ILE A 200 -1.03 -28.03 2.63
CA ILE A 200 -0.37 -26.72 2.75
C ILE A 200 -0.61 -26.10 4.13
N HIS A 201 -1.84 -26.16 4.64
CA HIS A 201 -2.15 -25.70 6.00
C HIS A 201 -1.38 -26.48 7.08
N ALA A 202 -1.22 -27.80 6.93
CA ALA A 202 -0.42 -28.61 7.84
C ALA A 202 1.07 -28.23 7.80
N GLN A 203 1.64 -27.94 6.62
CA GLN A 203 3.03 -27.49 6.50
C GLN A 203 3.25 -26.12 7.16
N VAL A 204 2.28 -25.21 7.02
CA VAL A 204 2.33 -23.90 7.69
C VAL A 204 2.22 -24.05 9.21
N ALA A 205 1.30 -24.89 9.68
CA ALA A 205 1.13 -25.15 11.11
C ALA A 205 2.36 -25.85 11.74
N ALA A 206 3.04 -26.71 10.98
CA ALA A 206 4.28 -27.37 11.38
C ALA A 206 5.53 -26.47 11.27
N GLY A 207 5.40 -25.25 10.73
CA GLY A 207 6.51 -24.31 10.53
C GLY A 207 7.43 -24.65 9.34
N LYS A 208 7.11 -25.72 8.59
CA LYS A 208 7.86 -26.19 7.41
C LYS A 208 7.64 -25.33 6.17
N GLY A 209 6.60 -24.50 6.17
CA GLY A 209 6.34 -23.54 5.11
C GLY A 209 5.66 -22.28 5.62
N ARG A 210 5.61 -21.25 4.78
CA ARG A 210 4.91 -20.00 5.05
C ARG A 210 4.18 -19.50 3.82
N LEU A 211 2.94 -19.07 4.04
CA LEU A 211 2.12 -18.40 3.03
C LEU A 211 2.44 -16.91 2.97
N ALA A 212 2.16 -16.28 1.82
CA ALA A 212 2.30 -14.84 1.66
C ALA A 212 1.47 -14.09 2.73
N PRO A 213 2.09 -13.28 3.60
CA PRO A 213 1.36 -12.49 4.59
C PRO A 213 0.52 -11.40 3.90
N GLY A 214 -0.67 -11.14 4.44
CA GLY A 214 -1.58 -10.10 3.93
C GLY A 214 -2.58 -10.57 2.87
N PHE A 215 -2.51 -11.83 2.44
CA PHE A 215 -3.50 -12.46 1.57
C PHE A 215 -4.26 -13.54 2.35
N GLU A 216 -5.50 -13.82 1.95
CA GLU A 216 -6.25 -14.92 2.54
C GLU A 216 -5.63 -16.26 2.12
N ALA A 217 -5.40 -17.14 3.10
CA ALA A 217 -4.77 -18.43 2.85
C ALA A 217 -5.52 -19.25 1.79
N ALA A 218 -6.85 -19.19 1.77
CA ALA A 218 -7.67 -19.86 0.77
C ALA A 218 -7.38 -19.38 -0.66
N VAL A 219 -7.24 -18.07 -0.87
CA VAL A 219 -6.92 -17.48 -2.19
C VAL A 219 -5.53 -17.89 -2.65
N ILE A 220 -4.57 -17.90 -1.71
CA ILE A 220 -3.20 -18.31 -1.97
C ILE A 220 -3.16 -19.78 -2.42
N VAL A 221 -3.78 -20.66 -1.62
CA VAL A 221 -3.84 -22.11 -1.88
C VAL A 221 -4.57 -22.38 -3.19
N GLN A 222 -5.69 -21.71 -3.44
CA GLN A 222 -6.43 -21.83 -4.68
C GLN A 222 -5.58 -21.42 -5.89
N SER A 223 -4.87 -20.30 -5.80
CA SER A 223 -4.00 -19.86 -6.89
C SER A 223 -2.83 -20.81 -7.12
N MET A 224 -2.28 -21.45 -6.08
CA MET A 224 -1.28 -22.51 -6.23
C MET A 224 -1.85 -23.73 -6.93
N PHE A 225 -3.03 -24.16 -6.50
CA PHE A 225 -3.73 -25.29 -7.09
C PHE A 225 -4.00 -25.04 -8.58
N THR A 226 -4.58 -23.89 -8.93
CA THR A 226 -4.85 -23.52 -10.33
C THR A 226 -3.59 -23.36 -11.17
N ASN A 227 -2.45 -23.01 -10.58
CA ASN A 227 -1.18 -22.98 -11.32
C ASN A 227 -0.62 -24.40 -11.56
N GLN A 228 -1.04 -25.37 -10.76
CA GLN A 228 -0.61 -26.76 -10.84
C GLN A 228 -1.52 -27.62 -11.71
N ASP A 229 -2.83 -27.34 -11.69
CA ASP A 229 -3.89 -27.86 -12.56
C ASP A 229 -3.74 -27.22 -13.95
N ARG A 230 -3.06 -27.93 -14.86
CA ARG A 230 -2.64 -27.37 -16.16
C ARG A 230 -3.73 -27.49 -17.21
N ASP A 231 -4.56 -28.52 -17.11
CA ASP A 231 -5.66 -28.75 -18.04
C ASP A 231 -6.98 -28.12 -17.58
N GLY A 232 -7.05 -27.64 -16.33
CA GLY A 232 -8.17 -26.91 -15.75
C GLY A 232 -9.34 -27.82 -15.38
N ASP A 233 -9.09 -29.12 -15.17
CA ASP A 233 -10.12 -30.10 -14.88
C ASP A 233 -10.54 -30.13 -13.39
N GLY A 234 -9.85 -29.36 -12.55
CA GLY A 234 -10.10 -29.25 -11.12
C GLY A 234 -9.44 -30.34 -10.28
N ARG A 235 -8.51 -31.09 -10.86
CA ARG A 235 -7.72 -32.16 -10.22
C ARG A 235 -6.25 -31.94 -10.58
N VAL A 236 -5.35 -32.45 -9.75
CA VAL A 236 -3.92 -32.42 -10.03
C VAL A 236 -3.39 -33.84 -10.03
N THR A 237 -2.95 -34.30 -11.19
CA THR A 237 -2.37 -35.65 -11.36
C THR A 237 -0.86 -35.64 -11.12
N ALA A 238 -0.28 -36.83 -10.93
CA ALA A 238 1.17 -36.99 -10.77
C ALA A 238 1.98 -36.50 -11.98
N GLU A 239 1.37 -36.46 -13.18
CA GLU A 239 2.01 -35.94 -14.39
C GLU A 239 2.06 -34.42 -14.39
N GLU A 240 0.98 -33.76 -13.93
CA GLU A 240 0.93 -32.31 -13.81
C GLU A 240 1.84 -31.80 -12.71
N PHE A 241 1.92 -32.53 -11.59
CA PHE A 241 2.73 -32.20 -10.41
C PHE A 241 4.24 -32.08 -10.68
N LYS A 242 4.73 -32.61 -11.81
CA LYS A 242 6.15 -32.53 -12.17
C LYS A 242 6.56 -31.11 -12.62
N LEU A 243 7.59 -30.59 -11.96
CA LEU A 243 8.29 -29.36 -12.34
C LEU A 243 8.83 -29.49 -13.78
N LYS A 244 8.67 -28.43 -14.59
CA LYS A 244 9.11 -28.31 -16.00
C LYS A 244 10.58 -28.63 -16.29
N ASP A 245 11.43 -28.79 -15.27
CA ASP A 245 12.87 -28.97 -15.43
C ASP A 245 13.31 -30.33 -16.00
N GLN A 246 12.39 -31.27 -16.19
CA GLN A 246 12.70 -32.56 -16.83
C GLN A 246 12.35 -32.63 -18.33
N GLU A 247 11.51 -31.74 -18.86
CA GLU A 247 11.16 -31.74 -20.29
C GLU A 247 12.15 -30.93 -21.15
N ALA A 248 12.87 -29.95 -20.57
CA ALA A 248 13.81 -29.11 -21.32
C ALA A 248 15.17 -29.78 -21.67
N ARG A 249 15.34 -31.09 -21.42
CA ARG A 249 16.61 -31.82 -21.71
C ARG A 249 16.52 -32.91 -22.78
N HIS A 250 15.36 -33.12 -23.41
CA HIS A 250 15.24 -33.98 -24.58
C HIS A 250 14.51 -33.23 -25.68
N ASP A 251 15.24 -32.41 -26.42
CA ASP A 251 15.04 -32.18 -27.85
C ASP A 251 16.30 -31.49 -28.39
N GLU A 252 17.43 -32.21 -28.30
CA GLU A 252 18.49 -32.11 -29.29
C GLU A 252 18.39 -33.34 -30.18
N LEU A 253 17.85 -33.16 -31.39
CA LEU A 253 18.36 -33.70 -32.67
C LEU A 253 17.54 -33.14 -33.84
#